data_AF-A0A2W6Y543-F1
#
_entry.id   AF-A0A2W6Y543-F1
#
_cell.length_a   1.000
_cell.length_b   1.000
_cell.length_c   1.000
_cell.angle_alpha   90.00
_cell.angle_beta   90.00
_cell.angle_gamma   90.00
#
_symmetry.space_group_name_H-M   'P 1'
#
loop_
_entity.id
_entity.type
_entity.pdbx_description
1 polymer ?
#
loop_
_entity_poly.entity_id
_entity_poly.type
_entity_poly.pdbx_seq_one_letter_code
_entity_poly.pdbx_strand_id
1 'polypeptide(L)'
;MVAKEKSSRGRTVLTGALASDLFKDEINERHREILEAAAVLFAERGYAATSVRDIGERVGLLGGSLYHYIKSKEALFVKIHDIALQVAEDRIRSAVAKAEDPWDRLSAAATTMLEIQLDPHSITMPLMSDFQSVPPAVRERLVAKRDAFEQIFVQMVDDLPLAASLDRKIYRLLLLTLLNNVSNWYRAGRKTPAEIARQIVSIFRHED
;
A
#
# COMPACT_ATOMS: atom_id res chain seq x y z
N MET A 1 16.83 -24.01 25.71
CA MET A 1 17.73 -23.28 24.79
C MET A 1 17.54 -23.87 23.40
N VAL A 2 16.60 -23.34 22.62
CA VAL A 2 16.27 -23.81 21.27
C VAL A 2 16.43 -22.61 20.34
N ALA A 3 17.33 -22.74 19.37
CA ALA A 3 17.72 -21.70 18.44
C ALA A 3 16.53 -21.31 17.54
N LYS A 4 16.27 -20.01 17.42
CA LYS A 4 15.38 -19.44 16.38
C LYS A 4 16.09 -19.51 15.04
N GLU A 5 15.69 -20.47 14.20
CA GLU A 5 15.97 -20.45 12.77
C GLU A 5 15.32 -19.22 12.13
N LYS A 6 16.15 -18.24 11.77
CA LYS A 6 15.77 -17.14 10.88
C LYS A 6 15.51 -17.75 9.50
N SER A 7 14.23 -17.89 9.15
CA SER A 7 13.81 -18.19 7.78
C SER A 7 14.29 -17.07 6.85
N SER A 8 15.34 -17.36 6.09
CA SER A 8 15.79 -16.54 4.97
C SER A 8 14.81 -16.70 3.81
N ARG A 9 13.72 -15.93 3.81
CA ARG A 9 12.96 -15.71 2.56
C ARG A 9 13.89 -15.02 1.58
N GLY A 10 14.06 -15.61 0.39
CA GLY A 10 14.88 -15.06 -0.68
C GLY A 10 14.53 -13.60 -0.93
N ARG A 11 15.54 -12.73 -0.94
CA ARG A 11 15.37 -11.33 -1.33
C ARG A 11 15.05 -11.29 -2.82
N THR A 12 13.78 -11.17 -3.17
CA THR A 12 13.40 -10.65 -4.49
C THR A 12 14.04 -9.27 -4.61
N VAL A 13 14.97 -9.12 -5.57
CA VAL A 13 15.56 -7.81 -5.87
C VAL A 13 14.44 -6.97 -6.47
N LEU A 14 14.01 -5.94 -5.75
CA LEU A 14 12.98 -5.02 -6.24
C LEU A 14 13.67 -4.10 -7.26
N THR A 15 13.28 -4.20 -8.53
CA THR A 15 13.90 -3.41 -9.59
C THR A 15 13.29 -2.00 -9.65
N GLY A 16 14.04 -1.03 -10.17
CA GLY A 16 13.54 0.35 -10.38
C GLY A 16 12.31 0.42 -11.28
N ALA A 17 12.12 -0.55 -12.18
CA ALA A 17 10.93 -0.65 -13.02
C ALA A 17 9.63 -0.75 -12.21
N LEU A 18 9.68 -1.39 -11.03
CA LEU A 18 8.52 -1.54 -10.14
C LEU A 18 8.13 -0.22 -9.47
N ALA A 19 9.09 0.67 -9.28
CA ALA A 19 8.88 2.00 -8.72
C ALA A 19 8.44 3.00 -9.79
N SER A 20 8.87 2.81 -11.04
CA SER A 20 8.69 3.80 -12.11
C SER A 20 7.22 4.09 -12.42
N ASP A 21 6.35 3.07 -12.42
CA ASP A 21 4.92 3.25 -12.61
C ASP A 21 4.25 4.09 -11.50
N LEU A 22 4.79 4.07 -10.27
CA LEU A 22 4.26 4.86 -9.16
C LEU A 22 4.54 6.36 -9.33
N PHE A 23 5.64 6.71 -10.01
CA PHE A 23 6.12 8.08 -10.11
C PHE A 23 6.03 8.65 -11.53
N LYS A 24 5.30 7.98 -12.44
CA LYS A 24 5.11 8.39 -13.84
C LYS A 24 4.61 9.84 -14.01
N ASP A 25 3.86 10.34 -13.04
CA ASP A 25 3.25 11.68 -13.06
C ASP A 25 4.20 12.77 -12.47
N GLU A 26 5.37 12.39 -11.93
CA GLU A 26 6.37 13.36 -11.45
C GLU A 26 7.14 13.95 -12.65
N ILE A 27 6.90 15.24 -12.92
CA ILE A 27 7.41 15.96 -14.09
C ILE A 27 8.93 16.18 -14.02
N ASN A 28 9.49 16.39 -12.83
CA ASN A 28 10.92 16.61 -12.69
C ASN A 28 11.65 15.25 -12.69
N GLU A 29 12.34 14.96 -13.81
CA GLU A 29 13.06 13.72 -14.02
C GLU A 29 14.01 13.37 -12.86
N ARG A 30 14.82 14.33 -12.43
CA ARG A 30 15.79 14.09 -11.36
C ARG A 30 15.10 13.80 -10.03
N HIS A 31 14.02 14.51 -9.73
CA HIS A 31 13.24 14.26 -8.54
C HIS A 31 12.53 12.89 -8.60
N ARG A 32 12.06 12.48 -9.79
CA ARG A 32 11.51 11.14 -10.03
C ARG A 32 12.54 10.05 -9.78
N GLU A 33 13.74 10.15 -10.33
CA GLU A 33 14.85 9.22 -10.08
C GLU A 33 15.14 9.07 -8.58
N ILE A 34 15.10 10.18 -7.83
CA ILE A 34 15.30 10.19 -6.38
C ILE A 34 14.15 9.46 -5.66
N LEU A 35 12.90 9.71 -6.04
CA LEU A 35 11.73 9.03 -5.47
C LEU A 35 11.78 7.53 -5.74
N GLU A 36 12.09 7.13 -6.97
CA GLU A 36 12.25 5.72 -7.37
C GLU A 36 13.35 5.03 -6.56
N ALA A 37 14.55 5.62 -6.52
CA ALA A 37 15.68 5.07 -5.79
C ALA A 37 15.39 4.94 -4.29
N ALA A 38 14.76 5.96 -3.69
CA ALA A 38 14.39 5.95 -2.29
C ALA A 38 13.30 4.91 -2.01
N ALA A 39 12.27 4.80 -2.85
CA ALA A 39 11.18 3.84 -2.68
C ALA A 39 11.71 2.40 -2.72
N VAL A 40 12.61 2.09 -3.66
CA VAL A 40 13.26 0.77 -3.72
C VAL A 40 14.11 0.51 -2.47
N LEU A 41 14.95 1.46 -2.05
CA LEU A 41 15.78 1.27 -0.86
C LEU A 41 14.94 1.08 0.41
N PHE A 42 13.88 1.87 0.58
CA PHE A 42 12.95 1.72 1.69
C PHE A 42 12.23 0.37 1.66
N ALA A 43 11.79 -0.09 0.50
CA ALA A 43 11.15 -1.40 0.34
C ALA A 43 12.11 -2.57 0.62
N GLU A 44 13.39 -2.45 0.24
CA GLU A 44 14.39 -3.52 0.39
C GLU A 44 14.99 -3.60 1.80
N ARG A 45 15.24 -2.45 2.42
CA ARG A 45 16.03 -2.32 3.66
C ARG A 45 15.22 -1.81 4.85
N GLY A 46 14.04 -1.24 4.60
CA GLY A 46 13.27 -0.51 5.58
C GLY A 46 13.70 0.95 5.74
N TYR A 47 12.86 1.72 6.42
CA TYR A 47 13.08 3.13 6.74
C TYR A 47 14.36 3.31 7.57
N ALA A 48 14.47 2.60 8.70
CA ALA A 48 15.56 2.81 9.65
C ALA A 48 16.95 2.56 9.04
N ALA A 49 17.08 1.55 8.18
CA ALA A 49 18.36 1.14 7.59
C ALA A 49 18.75 1.88 6.30
N THR A 50 17.90 2.80 5.82
CA THR A 50 18.17 3.58 4.60
C THR A 50 18.58 5.00 4.96
N SER A 51 19.74 5.49 4.51
CA SER A 51 20.16 6.87 4.73
C SER A 51 19.96 7.76 3.50
N VAL A 52 19.95 9.08 3.69
CA VAL A 52 19.97 10.06 2.58
C VAL A 52 21.21 9.87 1.70
N ARG A 53 22.33 9.47 2.30
CA ARG A 53 23.56 9.16 1.58
C ARG A 53 23.40 7.95 0.67
N ASP A 54 22.79 6.85 1.13
CA ASP A 54 22.51 5.67 0.30
C ASP A 54 21.68 6.03 -0.93
N ILE A 55 20.66 6.88 -0.74
CA ILE A 55 19.80 7.37 -1.82
C ILE A 55 20.62 8.19 -2.81
N GLY A 56 21.45 9.11 -2.32
CA GLY A 56 22.33 9.94 -3.15
C GLY A 56 23.30 9.08 -3.97
N GLU A 57 23.98 8.14 -3.34
CA GLU A 57 24.90 7.21 -4.01
C GLU A 57 24.19 6.41 -5.12
N ARG A 58 22.94 5.98 -4.89
CA ARG A 58 22.14 5.24 -5.88
C ARG A 58 21.78 6.07 -7.12
N VAL A 59 21.62 7.39 -6.98
CA VAL A 59 21.31 8.30 -8.10
C VAL A 59 22.53 9.10 -8.60
N GLY A 60 23.73 8.77 -8.13
CA GLY A 60 24.97 9.44 -8.53
C GLY A 60 25.10 10.88 -8.01
N LEU A 61 24.44 11.21 -6.90
CA LEU A 61 24.53 12.51 -6.23
C LEU A 61 25.32 12.41 -4.92
N LEU A 62 26.13 13.44 -4.64
CA LEU A 62 26.70 13.61 -3.30
C LEU A 62 25.58 13.92 -2.30
N GLY A 63 25.69 13.39 -1.07
CA GLY A 63 24.63 13.49 -0.06
C GLY A 63 24.19 14.93 0.25
N GLY A 64 25.09 15.91 0.15
CA GLY A 64 24.75 17.33 0.30
C GLY A 64 23.90 17.88 -0.84
N SER A 65 24.16 17.45 -2.08
CA SER A 65 23.43 17.88 -3.28
C SER A 65 22.00 17.33 -3.31
N LEU A 66 21.75 16.20 -2.65
CA LEU A 66 20.43 15.58 -2.59
C LEU A 66 19.40 16.46 -1.84
N TYR A 67 19.85 17.23 -0.83
CA TYR A 67 18.99 18.15 -0.08
C TYR A 67 18.47 19.35 -0.90
N HIS A 68 18.99 19.59 -2.10
CA HIS A 68 18.37 20.54 -3.03
C HIS A 68 17.05 20.02 -3.61
N TYR A 69 16.87 18.70 -3.65
CA TYR A 69 15.69 18.04 -4.22
C TYR A 69 14.71 17.58 -3.13
N ILE A 70 15.20 17.26 -1.93
CA ILE A 70 14.37 16.74 -0.85
C ILE A 70 14.51 17.59 0.42
N LYS A 71 13.42 17.73 1.17
CA LYS A 71 13.45 18.45 2.46
C LYS A 71 14.14 17.64 3.56
N SER A 72 13.79 16.36 3.67
CA SER A 72 14.37 15.42 4.63
C SER A 72 14.02 13.98 4.22
N LYS A 73 14.65 13.00 4.87
CA LYS A 73 14.31 11.57 4.71
C LYS A 73 12.86 11.28 5.11
N GLU A 74 12.41 11.87 6.22
CA GLU A 74 11.05 11.76 6.74
C GLU A 74 10.03 12.31 5.72
N ALA A 75 10.30 13.49 5.16
CA ALA A 75 9.44 14.11 4.17
C ALA A 75 9.37 13.28 2.89
N LEU A 76 10.51 12.73 2.45
CA LEU A 76 10.59 11.85 1.29
C LEU A 76 9.80 10.55 1.49
N PHE A 77 9.96 9.91 2.66
CA PHE A 77 9.24 8.67 2.99
C PHE A 77 7.72 8.87 3.00
N VAL A 78 7.25 9.97 3.62
CA VAL A 78 5.82 10.31 3.64
C VAL A 78 5.31 10.62 2.22
N LYS A 79 6.08 11.33 1.39
CA LYS A 79 5.69 11.62 -0.01
C LYS A 79 5.55 10.32 -0.81
N ILE A 80 6.49 9.38 -0.67
CA ILE A 80 6.43 8.07 -1.34
C ILE A 80 5.18 7.29 -0.89
N HIS A 81 4.86 7.28 0.40
CA HIS A 81 3.64 6.65 0.91
C HIS A 81 2.36 7.28 0.36
N ASP A 82 2.31 8.62 0.33
CA ASP A 82 1.18 9.38 -0.18
C ASP A 82 0.93 9.06 -1.66
N ILE A 83 1.98 9.04 -2.48
CA ILE A 83 1.89 8.68 -3.90
C ILE A 83 1.42 7.23 -4.07
N ALA A 84 1.96 6.29 -3.30
CA ALA A 84 1.54 4.89 -3.39
C ALA A 84 0.06 4.71 -3.02
N LEU A 85 -0.44 5.44 -2.02
CA LEU A 85 -1.86 5.44 -1.65
C LEU A 85 -2.73 6.11 -2.70
N GLN A 86 -2.29 7.23 -3.29
CA GLN A 86 -3.01 7.91 -4.38
C GLN A 86 -3.14 7.01 -5.62
N VAL A 87 -2.06 6.36 -6.06
CA VAL A 87 -2.12 5.42 -7.19
C VAL A 87 -3.05 4.24 -6.89
N ALA A 88 -3.05 3.73 -5.65
CA ALA A 88 -3.98 2.69 -5.24
C ALA A 88 -5.44 3.19 -5.26
N GLU A 89 -5.68 4.41 -4.77
CA GLU A 89 -6.98 5.05 -4.76
C GLU A 89 -7.51 5.24 -6.18
N ASP A 90 -6.71 5.78 -7.09
CA ASP A 90 -7.08 6.00 -8.49
C ASP A 90 -7.44 4.69 -9.20
N ARG A 91 -6.66 3.62 -8.95
CA ARG A 91 -6.95 2.28 -9.47
C ARG A 91 -8.28 1.74 -8.94
N ILE A 92 -8.54 1.88 -7.65
CA ILE A 92 -9.81 1.44 -7.04
C ILE A 92 -10.97 2.27 -7.62
N ARG A 93 -10.84 3.61 -7.67
CA ARG A 93 -11.87 4.49 -8.24
C ARG A 93 -12.20 4.13 -9.70
N SER A 94 -11.18 3.86 -10.51
CA SER A 94 -11.35 3.39 -11.89
C SER A 94 -12.07 2.04 -11.97
N ALA A 95 -11.74 1.10 -11.08
CA ALA A 95 -12.37 -0.21 -11.04
C ALA A 95 -13.85 -0.15 -10.65
N VAL A 96 -14.21 0.68 -9.66
CA VAL A 96 -15.61 0.79 -9.18
C VAL A 96 -16.50 1.63 -10.10
N ALA A 97 -15.93 2.52 -10.92
CA ALA A 97 -16.68 3.43 -11.79
C ALA A 97 -17.61 2.72 -12.79
N LYS A 98 -17.36 1.44 -13.08
CA LYS A 98 -18.14 0.62 -14.02
C LYS A 98 -19.27 -0.17 -13.37
N ALA A 99 -19.33 -0.21 -12.03
CA ALA A 99 -20.31 -0.99 -11.30
C ALA A 99 -21.49 -0.10 -10.85
N GLU A 100 -22.71 -0.57 -11.09
CA GLU A 100 -23.93 0.11 -10.64
C GLU A 100 -24.36 -0.36 -9.26
N ASP A 101 -24.27 -1.66 -9.00
CA ASP A 101 -24.63 -2.27 -7.72
C ASP A 101 -23.58 -1.98 -6.63
N PRO A 102 -23.99 -1.57 -5.41
CA PRO A 102 -23.06 -1.30 -4.30
C PRO A 102 -22.19 -2.49 -3.89
N TRP A 103 -22.70 -3.72 -3.96
CA TRP A 103 -21.91 -4.92 -3.65
C TRP A 103 -20.88 -5.22 -4.73
N ASP A 104 -21.23 -4.98 -5.99
CA ASP A 104 -20.29 -5.10 -7.10
C ASP A 104 -19.17 -4.06 -7.00
N ARG A 105 -19.49 -2.81 -6.60
CA ARG A 105 -18.48 -1.78 -6.30
C ARG A 105 -17.53 -2.23 -5.19
N LEU A 106 -18.07 -2.73 -4.07
CA LEU A 106 -17.25 -3.22 -2.96
C LEU A 106 -16.37 -4.40 -3.38
N SER A 107 -16.91 -5.32 -4.18
CA SER A 107 -16.19 -6.48 -4.73
C SER A 107 -15.07 -6.06 -5.67
N ALA A 108 -15.30 -5.08 -6.54
CA ALA A 108 -14.30 -4.52 -7.43
C ALA A 108 -13.18 -3.84 -6.63
N ALA A 109 -13.52 -3.01 -5.64
CA ALA A 109 -12.53 -2.36 -4.78
C ALA A 109 -11.69 -3.35 -3.98
N ALA A 110 -12.33 -4.35 -3.35
CA ALA A 110 -11.64 -5.41 -2.63
C ALA A 110 -10.71 -6.21 -3.56
N THR A 111 -11.17 -6.51 -4.78
CA THR A 111 -10.35 -7.21 -5.78
C THR A 111 -9.12 -6.40 -6.14
N THR A 112 -9.28 -5.14 -6.55
CA THR A 112 -8.17 -4.27 -6.91
C THR A 112 -7.20 -4.06 -5.75
N MET A 113 -7.71 -3.93 -4.51
CA MET A 113 -6.88 -3.81 -3.33
C MET A 113 -6.03 -5.08 -3.10
N LEU A 114 -6.60 -6.28 -3.25
CA LEU A 114 -5.85 -7.52 -3.11
C LEU A 114 -4.87 -7.74 -4.28
N GLU A 115 -5.23 -7.34 -5.50
CA GLU A 115 -4.31 -7.37 -6.64
C GLU A 115 -3.08 -6.50 -6.36
N ILE A 116 -3.26 -5.29 -5.84
CA ILE A 116 -2.15 -4.40 -5.47
C ILE A 116 -1.31 -5.01 -4.35
N GLN A 117 -1.95 -5.55 -3.31
CA GLN A 117 -1.25 -6.08 -2.13
C GLN A 117 -0.48 -7.38 -2.41
N LEU A 118 -1.00 -8.22 -3.30
CA LEU A 118 -0.47 -9.56 -3.56
C LEU A 118 0.39 -9.63 -4.82
N ASP A 119 0.53 -8.52 -5.54
CA ASP A 119 1.42 -8.42 -6.69
C ASP A 119 2.89 -8.54 -6.24
N PRO A 120 3.62 -9.60 -6.63
CA PRO A 120 5.03 -9.78 -6.28
C PRO A 120 5.94 -8.70 -6.90
N HIS A 121 5.42 -7.94 -7.85
CA HIS A 121 6.08 -6.83 -8.51
C HIS A 121 5.69 -5.47 -7.89
N SER A 122 4.81 -5.44 -6.90
CA SER A 122 4.47 -4.17 -6.22
C SER A 122 5.42 -3.87 -5.06
N ILE A 123 5.96 -2.64 -5.03
CA ILE A 123 6.70 -2.13 -3.88
C ILE A 123 5.78 -1.53 -2.80
N THR A 124 4.48 -1.43 -3.06
CA THR A 124 3.51 -0.79 -2.16
C THR A 124 3.46 -1.49 -0.80
N MET A 125 3.35 -2.82 -0.76
CA MET A 125 3.30 -3.56 0.51
C MET A 125 4.59 -3.48 1.32
N PRO A 126 5.78 -3.70 0.73
CA PRO A 126 7.06 -3.45 1.42
C PRO A 126 7.20 -2.04 2.01
N LEU A 127 6.69 -1.01 1.32
CA LEU A 127 6.66 0.35 1.87
C LEU A 127 5.73 0.45 3.09
N MET A 128 4.57 -0.23 3.04
CA MET A 128 3.56 -0.19 4.09
C MET A 128 3.89 -0.99 5.35
N SER A 129 4.93 -1.83 5.36
CA SER A 129 5.25 -2.71 6.51
C SER A 129 6.04 -2.06 7.64
N ASP A 130 6.65 -0.89 7.42
CA ASP A 130 7.66 -0.31 8.32
C ASP A 130 7.12 0.67 9.38
N PHE A 131 5.82 0.58 9.70
CA PHE A 131 5.13 1.56 10.56
C PHE A 131 5.64 1.67 11.99
N GLN A 132 6.33 0.65 12.50
CA GLN A 132 6.88 0.66 13.85
C GLN A 132 8.33 1.17 13.91
N SER A 133 9.02 1.28 12.77
CA SER A 133 10.43 1.70 12.71
C SER A 133 10.62 3.21 12.49
N VAL A 134 9.52 3.94 12.25
CA VAL A 134 9.54 5.39 11.99
C VAL A 134 9.34 6.22 13.27
N PRO A 135 9.84 7.48 13.32
CA PRO A 135 9.58 8.39 14.42
C PRO A 135 8.08 8.68 14.63
N PRO A 136 7.63 9.00 15.85
CA PRO A 136 6.21 9.25 16.14
C PRO A 136 5.53 10.29 15.23
N ALA A 137 6.21 11.41 14.95
CA ALA A 137 5.69 12.45 14.06
C ALA A 137 5.53 11.98 12.61
N VAL A 138 6.40 11.06 12.14
CA VAL A 138 6.25 10.44 10.82
C VAL A 138 5.08 9.47 10.84
N ARG A 139 4.99 8.63 11.88
CA ARG A 139 3.88 7.68 12.05
C ARG A 139 2.53 8.38 12.02
N GLU A 140 2.38 9.50 12.72
CA GLU A 140 1.15 10.29 12.73
C GLU A 140 0.75 10.75 11.33
N ARG A 141 1.71 11.28 10.56
CA ARG A 141 1.47 11.70 9.17
C ARG A 141 1.08 10.52 8.28
N LEU A 142 1.70 9.36 8.46
CA LEU A 142 1.36 8.16 7.69
C LEU A 142 -0.02 7.60 8.05
N VAL A 143 -0.40 7.64 9.33
CA VAL A 143 -1.75 7.28 9.78
C VAL A 143 -2.77 8.20 9.15
N ALA A 144 -2.57 9.52 9.18
CA ALA A 144 -3.49 10.47 8.54
C ALA A 144 -3.69 10.21 7.04
N LYS A 145 -2.62 9.79 6.34
CA LYS A 145 -2.71 9.40 4.92
C LYS A 145 -3.48 8.10 4.70
N ARG A 146 -3.29 7.11 5.57
CA ARG A 146 -4.08 5.87 5.56
C ARG A 146 -5.55 6.13 5.86
N ASP A 147 -5.85 6.95 6.86
CA ASP A 147 -7.21 7.32 7.23
C ASP A 147 -7.92 8.02 6.06
N ALA A 148 -7.21 8.86 5.30
CA ALA A 148 -7.72 9.49 4.09
C ALA A 148 -8.02 8.46 2.98
N PHE A 149 -7.09 7.52 2.73
CA PHE A 149 -7.29 6.43 1.77
C PHE A 149 -8.49 5.55 2.16
N GLU A 150 -8.64 5.24 3.45
CA GLU A 150 -9.75 4.41 3.95
C GLU A 150 -11.13 5.06 3.77
N GLN A 151 -11.22 6.38 3.54
CA GLN A 151 -12.49 7.06 3.26
C GLN A 151 -13.19 6.50 2.02
N ILE A 152 -12.46 5.92 1.06
CA ILE A 152 -13.09 5.27 -0.08
C ILE A 152 -13.97 4.09 0.36
N PHE A 153 -13.51 3.30 1.34
CA PHE A 153 -14.25 2.18 1.90
C PHE A 153 -15.33 2.63 2.88
N VAL A 154 -15.16 3.78 3.54
CA VAL A 154 -16.23 4.42 4.31
C VAL A 154 -17.44 4.65 3.42
N GLN A 155 -17.25 5.39 2.31
CA GLN A 155 -18.33 5.70 1.38
C GLN A 155 -18.96 4.43 0.79
N MET A 156 -18.14 3.46 0.35
CA MET A 156 -18.66 2.23 -0.23
C MET A 156 -19.49 1.41 0.76
N VAL A 157 -19.08 1.32 2.03
CA VAL A 157 -19.86 0.62 3.06
C VAL A 157 -21.14 1.41 3.39
N ASP A 158 -21.09 2.74 3.35
CA ASP A 158 -22.26 3.57 3.60
C ASP A 158 -23.35 3.45 2.52
N ASP A 159 -22.94 3.17 1.29
CA ASP A 159 -23.85 2.95 0.16
C ASP A 159 -24.47 1.54 0.14
N LEU A 160 -24.01 0.62 1.00
CA LEU A 160 -24.55 -0.73 1.05
C LEU A 160 -25.97 -0.76 1.66
N PRO A 161 -26.86 -1.61 1.13
CA PRO A 161 -28.19 -1.84 1.69
C PRO A 161 -28.12 -2.74 2.93
N LEU A 162 -27.41 -2.30 3.97
CA LEU A 162 -27.27 -3.04 5.22
C LEU A 162 -28.49 -2.81 6.13
N ALA A 163 -28.89 -3.85 6.85
CA ALA A 163 -29.91 -3.76 7.89
C ALA A 163 -29.53 -2.70 8.94
N ALA A 164 -30.51 -1.94 9.44
CA ALA A 164 -30.30 -0.87 10.41
C ALA A 164 -29.73 -1.36 11.77
N SER A 165 -29.84 -2.65 12.07
CA SER A 165 -29.27 -3.28 13.25
C SER A 165 -27.75 -3.47 13.17
N LEU A 166 -27.15 -3.37 11.98
CA LEU A 166 -25.71 -3.53 11.79
C LEU A 166 -24.98 -2.21 12.03
N ASP A 167 -23.97 -2.24 12.89
CA ASP A 167 -23.04 -1.13 13.05
C ASP A 167 -22.07 -1.08 11.85
N ARG A 168 -22.22 -0.06 11.01
CA ARG A 168 -21.43 0.16 9.80
C ARG A 168 -19.93 0.34 10.08
N LYS A 169 -19.57 0.92 11.24
CA LYS A 169 -18.17 1.10 11.64
C LYS A 169 -17.54 -0.24 11.99
N ILE A 170 -18.24 -1.09 12.75
CA ILE A 170 -17.78 -2.44 13.06
C ILE A 170 -17.68 -3.27 11.77
N TYR A 171 -18.70 -3.21 10.91
CA TYR A 171 -18.70 -3.89 9.62
C TYR A 171 -17.46 -3.53 8.80
N ARG A 172 -17.20 -2.23 8.59
CA ARG A 172 -16.03 -1.74 7.84
C ARG A 172 -14.72 -2.18 8.48
N LEU A 173 -14.60 -2.09 9.80
CA LEU A 173 -13.39 -2.49 10.53
C LEU A 173 -13.09 -3.97 10.31
N LEU A 174 -14.09 -4.83 10.39
CA LEU A 174 -13.93 -6.27 10.15
C LEU A 174 -13.57 -6.56 8.68
N LEU A 175 -14.23 -5.90 7.73
CA LEU A 175 -13.92 -6.03 6.31
C LEU A 175 -12.46 -5.67 6.00
N LEU A 176 -12.02 -4.48 6.43
CA LEU A 176 -10.65 -4.02 6.24
C LEU A 176 -9.65 -4.91 6.97
N THR A 177 -10.00 -5.41 8.16
CA THR A 177 -9.16 -6.36 8.88
C THR A 177 -8.93 -7.63 8.06
N LEU A 178 -9.98 -8.20 7.45
CA LEU A 178 -9.84 -9.39 6.60
C LEU A 178 -9.00 -9.10 5.35
N LEU A 179 -9.25 -7.99 4.65
CA LEU A 179 -8.51 -7.61 3.45
C LEU A 179 -7.02 -7.35 3.73
N ASN A 180 -6.70 -6.61 4.78
CA ASN A 180 -5.32 -6.26 5.16
C ASN A 180 -4.49 -7.47 5.62
N ASN A 181 -5.15 -8.55 6.05
CA ASN A 181 -4.45 -9.74 6.55
C ASN A 181 -4.23 -10.82 5.48
N VAL A 182 -4.74 -10.66 4.25
CA VAL A 182 -4.63 -11.68 3.21
C VAL A 182 -3.17 -12.05 2.91
N SER A 183 -2.27 -11.07 2.89
CA SER A 183 -0.83 -11.29 2.63
C SER A 183 -0.16 -12.25 3.62
N ASN A 184 -0.71 -12.41 4.83
CA ASN A 184 -0.12 -13.26 5.87
C ASN A 184 -0.31 -14.76 5.61
N TRP A 185 -1.32 -15.13 4.82
CA TRP A 185 -1.69 -16.52 4.57
C TRP A 185 -1.88 -16.86 3.08
N TYR A 186 -1.88 -15.86 2.21
CA TYR A 186 -1.97 -16.05 0.76
C TYR A 186 -0.88 -16.97 0.22
N ARG A 187 -1.26 -17.84 -0.73
CA ARG A 187 -0.35 -18.73 -1.46
C ARG A 187 -0.70 -18.69 -2.94
N ALA A 188 0.23 -18.22 -3.76
CA ALA A 188 0.07 -18.18 -5.21
C ALA A 188 -0.29 -19.56 -5.78
N GLY A 189 -1.17 -19.58 -6.79
CA GLY A 189 -1.61 -20.81 -7.48
C GLY A 189 -2.78 -21.56 -6.83
N ARG A 190 -3.28 -21.15 -5.64
CA ARG A 190 -4.48 -21.75 -5.03
C ARG A 190 -5.77 -21.04 -5.40
N LYS A 191 -5.82 -19.73 -5.16
CA LYS A 191 -6.90 -18.83 -5.53
C LYS A 191 -6.29 -17.53 -6.02
N THR A 192 -6.92 -16.93 -7.01
CA THR A 192 -6.59 -15.58 -7.48
C THR A 192 -7.02 -14.54 -6.44
N PRO A 193 -6.40 -13.34 -6.42
CA PRO A 193 -6.84 -12.22 -5.60
C PRO A 193 -8.34 -11.92 -5.76
N ALA A 194 -8.85 -11.95 -6.99
CA ALA A 194 -10.27 -11.75 -7.29
C ALA A 194 -11.18 -12.82 -6.66
N GLU A 195 -10.78 -14.09 -6.69
CA GLU A 195 -11.55 -15.16 -6.02
C GLU A 195 -11.57 -14.97 -4.50
N ILE A 196 -10.46 -14.55 -3.90
CA ILE A 196 -10.40 -14.29 -2.46
C ILE A 196 -11.26 -13.08 -2.09
N ALA A 197 -11.17 -11.98 -2.84
CA ALA A 197 -11.97 -10.78 -2.61
C ALA A 197 -13.47 -11.09 -2.67
N ARG A 198 -13.92 -11.84 -3.70
CA ARG A 198 -15.32 -12.27 -3.81
C ARG A 198 -15.78 -13.10 -2.63
N GLN A 199 -14.93 -14.03 -2.15
CA GLN A 199 -15.25 -14.85 -0.98
C GLN A 199 -15.35 -14.01 0.29
N ILE A 200 -14.42 -13.07 0.50
CA ILE A 200 -14.48 -12.14 1.64
C ILE A 200 -15.78 -11.33 1.58
N VAL A 201 -16.10 -10.70 0.45
CA VAL A 201 -17.33 -9.90 0.32
C VAL A 201 -18.59 -10.75 0.52
N SER A 202 -18.61 -11.99 0.03
CA SER A 202 -19.77 -12.89 0.22
C SER A 202 -20.05 -13.23 1.69
N ILE A 203 -19.04 -13.23 2.57
CA ILE A 203 -19.24 -13.45 4.01
C ILE A 203 -20.05 -12.30 4.63
N PHE A 204 -19.89 -11.09 4.10
CA PHE A 204 -20.56 -9.90 4.60
C PHE A 204 -21.88 -9.59 3.84
N ARG A 205 -22.05 -10.14 2.64
CA ARG A 205 -23.29 -10.02 1.88
C ARG A 205 -24.32 -10.98 2.45
N HIS A 206 -25.24 -10.45 3.24
CA HIS A 206 -26.40 -11.19 3.71
C HIS A 206 -27.49 -11.13 2.62
N GLU A 207 -27.98 -12.30 2.21
CA GLU A 207 -29.26 -12.39 1.50
C GLU A 207 -30.34 -12.49 2.58
N ASP A 208 -31.28 -11.55 2.58
CA ASP A 208 -32.51 -11.65 3.39
C ASP A 208 -33.44 -12.73 2.84
#